data_AF-A0AAV2K9S2-F1
#
_entry.id   AF-A0AAV2K9S2-F1
#
_cell.length_a   1.000
_cell.length_b   1.000
_cell.length_c   1.000
_cell.angle_alpha   90.00
_cell.angle_beta   90.00
_cell.angle_gamma   90.00
#
_symmetry.space_group_name_H-M   'P 1'
#
loop_
_entity.id
_entity.type
_entity.pdbx_description
1 polymer ?
#
loop_
_entity_poly.entity_id
_entity_poly.type
_entity_poly.pdbx_seq_one_letter_code
_entity_poly.pdbx_strand_id
1 'polypeptide(L)'
;MTLCKDYSTKVHGASPAVMVTIVAEHIGRLFISLQHIRQVPRMLTEAAPSMPATLRDCDVPAQLRDRNITSGYRQLHQNWRYYFLSLFQRHNETLNVWTHLVAFLIILVKACDLAENVDLVNDQHAWPLCVLLLSSLTYTAFSVIAHLFGSKSEFSHFVFYYMDYVGVAQYQYGSAVVHFYYAIDAGMHGYLHASYLDYVGRREVYASLHGSGESAFFVQLYAGTVMACVVTGAIVLTKVNHTLVKHKCA
;
A
#
# COMPACT_ATOMS: atom_id res chain seq x y z
N MET A 1 -44.47 28.39 7.21
CA MET A 1 -44.05 28.82 5.87
C MET A 1 -43.11 30.02 5.99
N THR A 2 -42.01 29.85 6.76
CA THR A 2 -41.11 30.96 7.15
C THR A 2 -39.70 30.43 7.48
N LEU A 3 -39.18 29.49 6.68
CA LEU A 3 -37.84 28.90 6.89
C LEU A 3 -37.20 28.44 5.57
N CYS A 4 -37.55 29.11 4.46
CA CYS A 4 -37.01 28.84 3.12
C CYS A 4 -36.63 30.17 2.42
N LYS A 5 -36.07 31.12 3.16
CA LYS A 5 -35.54 32.38 2.61
C LYS A 5 -34.09 32.69 2.99
N ASP A 6 -33.50 31.98 3.96
CA ASP A 6 -32.17 32.32 4.49
C ASP A 6 -31.00 31.50 3.94
N TYR A 7 -31.24 30.55 3.03
CA TYR A 7 -30.16 29.79 2.38
C TYR A 7 -29.75 30.34 1.00
N SER A 8 -30.52 31.27 0.43
CA SER A 8 -30.29 31.81 -0.93
C SER A 8 -29.53 33.15 -0.97
N THR A 9 -29.11 33.70 0.17
CA THR A 9 -28.52 35.06 0.26
C THR A 9 -27.08 35.11 0.77
N LYS A 10 -26.38 33.97 0.91
CA LYS A 10 -24.96 33.95 1.32
C LYS A 10 -23.94 33.61 0.22
N VAL A 11 -24.35 33.51 -1.05
CA VAL A 11 -23.43 33.18 -2.17
C VAL A 11 -23.29 34.30 -3.22
N HIS A 12 -23.99 35.42 -3.08
CA HIS A 12 -23.83 36.58 -3.97
C HIS A 12 -23.51 37.85 -3.19
N GLY A 13 -22.21 38.05 -2.93
CA GLY A 13 -21.72 39.26 -2.26
C GLY A 13 -20.21 39.49 -2.29
N ALA A 14 -19.43 38.75 -3.10
CA ALA A 14 -18.04 39.10 -3.34
C ALA A 14 -17.96 39.88 -4.65
N SER A 15 -17.58 41.16 -4.58
CA SER A 15 -17.25 41.97 -5.77
C SER A 15 -16.20 41.22 -6.62
N PRO A 16 -16.21 41.31 -7.96
CA PRO A 16 -15.20 40.70 -8.83
C PRO A 16 -13.77 40.95 -8.35
N ALA A 17 -13.52 42.13 -7.75
CA ALA A 17 -12.24 42.48 -7.14
C ALA A 17 -11.85 41.59 -5.95
N VAL A 18 -12.80 41.19 -5.11
CA VAL A 18 -12.58 40.29 -3.96
C VAL A 18 -12.28 38.88 -4.45
N MET A 19 -13.00 38.39 -5.46
CA MET A 19 -12.74 37.06 -6.04
C MET A 19 -11.36 36.98 -6.69
N VAL A 20 -10.97 38.01 -7.45
CA VAL A 20 -9.63 38.11 -8.06
C VAL A 20 -8.54 38.15 -6.99
N THR A 21 -8.78 38.83 -5.87
CA THR A 21 -7.81 38.91 -4.76
C THR A 21 -7.65 37.57 -4.07
N ILE A 22 -8.74 36.82 -3.82
CA ILE A 22 -8.70 35.48 -3.24
C ILE A 22 -7.94 34.50 -4.15
N VAL A 23 -8.21 34.53 -5.46
CA VAL A 23 -7.52 33.68 -6.44
C VAL A 23 -6.03 34.03 -6.52
N ALA A 24 -5.68 35.32 -6.56
CA ALA A 24 -4.29 35.77 -6.56
C ALA A 24 -3.54 35.36 -5.29
N GLU A 25 -4.20 35.44 -4.12
CA GLU A 25 -3.62 35.01 -2.85
C GLU A 25 -3.44 33.48 -2.80
N HIS A 26 -4.38 32.71 -3.36
CA HIS A 26 -4.27 31.25 -3.45
C HIS A 26 -3.15 30.81 -4.42
N ILE A 27 -3.03 31.47 -5.57
CA ILE A 27 -1.93 31.27 -6.52
C ILE A 27 -0.59 31.68 -5.88
N GLY A 28 -0.56 32.79 -5.14
CA GLY A 28 0.63 33.23 -4.40
C GLY A 28 1.07 32.22 -3.34
N ARG A 29 0.13 31.67 -2.56
CA ARG A 29 0.38 30.58 -1.60
C ARG A 29 0.90 29.32 -2.28
N LEU A 30 0.31 28.93 -3.40
CA LEU A 30 0.76 27.78 -4.21
C LEU A 30 2.17 28.02 -4.77
N PHE A 31 2.48 29.23 -5.24
CA PHE A 31 3.80 29.57 -5.77
C PHE A 31 4.87 29.57 -4.68
N ILE A 32 4.57 30.13 -3.50
CA ILE A 32 5.46 30.10 -2.32
C ILE A 32 5.68 28.65 -1.84
N SER A 33 4.63 27.82 -1.86
CA SER A 33 4.70 26.39 -1.54
C SER A 33 5.57 25.61 -2.54
N LEU A 34 5.42 25.89 -3.84
CA LEU A 34 6.25 25.30 -4.90
C LEU A 34 7.71 25.76 -4.83
N GLN A 35 7.97 27.01 -4.41
CA GLN A 35 9.32 27.50 -4.16
C GLN A 35 9.95 26.83 -2.94
N HIS A 36 9.20 26.58 -1.87
CA HIS A 36 9.65 25.78 -0.73
C HIS A 36 9.97 24.34 -1.15
N ILE A 37 9.12 23.71 -1.97
CA ILE A 37 9.36 22.36 -2.52
C ILE A 37 10.65 22.33 -3.36
N ARG A 38 10.99 23.40 -4.08
CA ARG A 38 12.27 23.53 -4.81
C ARG A 38 13.49 23.70 -3.90
N GLN A 39 13.32 24.24 -2.70
CA GLN A 39 14.40 24.42 -1.72
C GLN A 39 14.65 23.17 -0.88
N VAL A 40 13.65 22.31 -0.70
CA VAL A 40 13.76 21.04 0.04
C VAL A 40 14.98 20.20 -0.43
N PRO A 41 15.22 19.94 -1.73
CA PRO A 41 16.41 19.22 -2.20
C PRO A 41 17.74 19.87 -1.77
N ARG A 42 17.78 21.21 -1.74
CA ARG A 42 18.99 21.97 -1.40
C ARG A 42 19.27 21.94 0.10
N MET A 43 18.23 22.08 0.92
CA MET A 43 18.33 21.97 2.39
C MET A 43 18.68 20.53 2.82
N LEU A 44 18.19 19.52 2.10
CA LEU A 44 18.55 18.12 2.32
C LEU A 44 20.02 17.82 1.98
N THR A 45 20.56 18.53 0.99
CA THR A 45 21.98 18.43 0.60
C THR A 45 22.90 19.05 1.66
N GLU A 46 22.45 20.11 2.34
CA GLU A 46 23.21 20.79 3.40
C GLU A 46 23.07 20.11 4.77
N ALA A 47 21.92 19.47 5.06
CA ALA A 47 21.66 18.82 6.34
C ALA A 47 22.15 17.35 6.42
N ALA A 48 22.45 16.73 5.29
CA ALA A 48 22.98 15.37 5.26
C ALA A 48 24.52 15.40 5.34
N PRO A 49 25.18 14.85 6.37
CA PRO A 49 26.61 14.53 6.26
C PRO A 49 26.78 13.71 4.98
N SER A 50 27.72 14.11 4.12
CA SER A 50 27.81 13.68 2.72
C SER A 50 27.43 12.21 2.55
N MET A 51 26.19 11.95 2.14
CA MET A 51 25.68 10.60 2.04
C MET A 51 26.58 9.83 1.07
N PRO A 52 27.00 8.60 1.41
CA PRO A 52 27.80 7.79 0.51
C PRO A 52 27.20 7.73 -0.90
N ALA A 53 28.07 7.77 -1.90
CA ALA A 53 27.68 7.59 -3.29
C ALA A 53 27.00 6.22 -3.49
N THR A 54 26.07 6.17 -4.44
CA THR A 54 25.39 4.94 -4.85
C THR A 54 26.35 4.02 -5.61
N LEU A 55 26.05 2.73 -5.57
CA LEU A 55 26.82 1.65 -6.15
C LEU A 55 26.36 1.32 -7.58
N ARG A 56 27.26 0.71 -8.35
CA ARG A 56 26.92 0.03 -9.60
C ARG A 56 26.47 -1.40 -9.32
N ASP A 57 25.78 -2.00 -10.28
CA ASP A 57 25.32 -3.39 -10.20
C ASP A 57 26.45 -4.38 -9.91
N CYS A 58 27.63 -4.19 -10.50
CA CYS A 58 28.79 -5.05 -10.29
C CYS A 58 29.27 -5.10 -8.82
N ASP A 59 28.96 -4.06 -8.04
CA ASP A 59 29.42 -3.89 -6.66
C ASP A 59 28.38 -4.40 -5.64
N VAL A 60 27.23 -4.88 -6.11
CA VAL A 60 26.09 -5.34 -5.28
C VAL A 60 25.97 -6.86 -5.41
N PRO A 61 25.57 -7.64 -4.40
CA PRO A 61 25.29 -9.08 -4.55
C PRO A 61 24.21 -9.36 -5.61
N ALA A 62 24.34 -10.43 -6.39
CA ALA A 62 23.44 -10.75 -7.51
C ALA A 62 21.96 -10.86 -7.11
N GLN A 63 21.69 -11.30 -5.87
CA GLN A 63 20.37 -11.47 -5.28
C GLN A 63 19.63 -10.15 -5.06
N LEU A 64 20.35 -9.04 -5.02
CA LEU A 64 19.82 -7.69 -4.80
C LEU A 64 19.84 -6.84 -6.07
N ARG A 65 20.25 -7.42 -7.20
CA ARG A 65 20.32 -6.75 -8.50
C ARG A 65 19.05 -7.00 -9.30
N ASP A 66 18.58 -5.96 -9.97
CA ASP A 66 17.60 -6.08 -11.04
C ASP A 66 18.29 -6.13 -12.40
N ARG A 67 17.83 -7.01 -13.29
CA ARG A 67 18.46 -7.32 -14.59
C ARG A 67 18.75 -6.09 -15.46
N ASN A 68 17.91 -5.06 -15.37
CA ASN A 68 17.98 -3.88 -16.23
C ASN A 68 18.47 -2.63 -15.48
N ILE A 69 18.88 -2.74 -14.21
CA ILE A 69 19.37 -1.63 -13.40
C ILE A 69 20.88 -1.78 -13.23
N THR A 70 21.64 -0.91 -13.90
CA THR A 70 23.11 -0.96 -13.91
C THR A 70 23.76 -0.11 -12.81
N SER A 71 23.02 0.82 -12.19
CA SER A 71 23.55 1.73 -11.17
C SER A 71 22.46 2.35 -10.30
N GLY A 72 22.89 3.04 -9.25
CA GLY A 72 21.99 3.74 -8.33
C GLY A 72 21.60 2.91 -7.10
N TYR A 73 22.24 1.76 -6.87
CA TYR A 73 22.01 0.96 -5.68
C TYR A 73 22.55 1.65 -4.44
N ARG A 74 21.88 1.50 -3.31
CA ARG A 74 22.36 2.06 -2.04
C ARG A 74 23.48 1.20 -1.45
N GLN A 75 24.31 1.81 -0.60
CA GLN A 75 25.34 1.10 0.14
C GLN A 75 24.70 0.04 1.05
N LEU A 76 25.30 -1.15 1.11
CA LEU A 76 24.85 -2.22 1.99
C LEU A 76 25.38 -2.02 3.41
N HIS A 77 24.72 -2.66 4.38
CA HIS A 77 25.14 -2.78 5.78
C HIS A 77 25.34 -1.46 6.57
N GLN A 78 24.96 -0.32 6.00
CA GLN A 78 24.94 0.96 6.72
C GLN A 78 23.98 0.93 7.92
N ASN A 79 24.06 1.94 8.79
CA ASN A 79 23.12 2.10 9.90
C ASN A 79 21.70 2.43 9.39
N TRP A 80 20.67 2.26 10.23
CA TRP A 80 19.28 2.55 9.85
C TRP A 80 19.03 4.01 9.48
N ARG A 81 19.77 4.93 10.11
CA ARG A 81 19.72 6.36 9.83
C ARG A 81 20.09 6.69 8.38
N TYR A 82 21.07 5.99 7.81
CA TYR A 82 21.43 6.12 6.40
C TYR A 82 20.23 5.81 5.49
N TYR A 83 19.56 4.66 5.68
CA TYR A 83 18.41 4.32 4.83
C TYR A 83 17.25 5.28 5.01
N PHE A 84 16.99 5.73 6.23
CA PHE A 84 15.98 6.77 6.48
C PHE A 84 16.32 8.07 5.74
N LEU A 85 17.56 8.56 5.85
CA LEU A 85 18.01 9.77 5.14
C LEU A 85 18.08 9.55 3.62
N SER A 86 18.24 8.30 3.15
CA SER A 86 18.27 7.99 1.72
C SER A 86 16.94 8.28 1.01
N LEU A 87 15.85 8.47 1.76
CA LEU A 87 14.59 9.02 1.25
C LEU A 87 14.80 10.31 0.43
N PHE A 88 15.83 11.06 0.79
CA PHE A 88 16.20 12.35 0.21
C PHE A 88 17.39 12.26 -0.77
N GLN A 89 17.89 11.06 -1.05
CA GLN A 89 18.96 10.79 -2.01
C GLN A 89 18.37 10.18 -3.28
N ARG A 90 18.91 10.50 -4.45
CA ARG A 90 18.54 9.82 -5.71
C ARG A 90 19.22 8.44 -5.78
N HIS A 91 18.43 7.39 -5.93
CA HIS A 91 18.82 5.99 -6.05
C HIS A 91 17.80 5.22 -6.91
N ASN A 92 18.07 3.95 -7.19
CA ASN A 92 17.22 3.09 -8.04
C ASN A 92 15.79 2.93 -7.49
N GLU A 93 15.64 2.88 -6.16
CA GLU A 93 14.33 2.77 -5.49
C GLU A 93 13.60 4.10 -5.22
N THR A 94 14.14 5.27 -5.61
CA THR A 94 13.60 6.57 -5.17
C THR A 94 12.13 6.74 -5.57
N LEU A 95 11.78 6.42 -6.81
CA LEU A 95 10.40 6.55 -7.28
C LEU A 95 9.47 5.59 -6.57
N ASN A 96 9.91 4.35 -6.30
CA ASN A 96 9.09 3.37 -5.59
C ASN A 96 8.76 3.87 -4.17
N VAL A 97 9.77 4.35 -3.43
CA VAL A 97 9.53 4.91 -2.08
C VAL A 97 8.57 6.10 -2.13
N TRP A 98 8.81 7.08 -3.01
CA TRP A 98 8.03 8.31 -3.04
C TRP A 98 6.59 8.11 -3.52
N THR A 99 6.36 7.24 -4.51
CA THR A 99 5.01 6.97 -5.01
C THR A 99 4.14 6.31 -3.93
N HIS A 100 4.66 5.30 -3.22
CA HIS A 100 3.93 4.68 -2.11
C HIS A 100 3.78 5.61 -0.90
N LEU A 101 4.79 6.44 -0.58
CA LEU A 101 4.71 7.40 0.52
C LEU A 101 3.66 8.49 0.27
N VAL A 102 3.62 9.05 -0.94
CA VAL A 102 2.60 10.04 -1.30
C VAL A 102 1.21 9.41 -1.27
N ALA A 103 1.05 8.19 -1.78
CA ALA A 103 -0.21 7.46 -1.69
C ALA A 103 -0.64 7.25 -0.23
N PHE A 104 0.27 6.79 0.65
CA PHE A 104 0.02 6.63 2.07
C PHE A 104 -0.49 7.92 2.71
N LEU A 105 0.17 9.06 2.47
CA LEU A 105 -0.22 10.35 3.04
C LEU A 105 -1.58 10.83 2.55
N ILE A 106 -1.88 10.66 1.25
CA ILE A 106 -3.19 11.02 0.68
C ILE A 106 -4.29 10.17 1.32
N ILE A 107 -4.08 8.86 1.41
CA ILE A 107 -5.05 7.93 2.02
C ILE A 107 -5.22 8.25 3.50
N LEU A 108 -4.14 8.59 4.22
CA LEU A 108 -4.20 8.95 5.63
C LEU A 108 -5.04 10.21 5.86
N VAL A 109 -4.82 11.26 5.06
CA VAL A 109 -5.63 12.48 5.12
C VAL A 109 -7.11 12.16 4.83
N LYS A 110 -7.37 11.30 3.84
CA LYS A 110 -8.74 10.87 3.53
C LYS A 110 -9.37 10.01 4.63
N ALA A 111 -8.59 9.18 5.30
CA ALA A 111 -9.06 8.40 6.44
C ALA A 111 -9.43 9.31 7.61
N CYS A 112 -8.64 10.34 7.90
CA CYS A 112 -8.95 11.34 8.93
C CYS A 112 -10.22 12.12 8.59
N ASP A 113 -10.31 12.70 7.39
CA ASP A 113 -11.49 13.42 6.90
C ASP A 113 -12.76 12.56 6.99
N LEU A 114 -12.67 11.30 6.58
CA LEU A 114 -13.79 10.39 6.66
C LEU A 114 -14.16 10.00 8.09
N ALA A 115 -13.18 9.81 8.97
CA ALA A 115 -13.43 9.50 10.39
C ALA A 115 -14.10 10.65 11.15
N GLU A 116 -13.95 11.89 10.67
CA GLU A 116 -14.66 13.07 11.21
C GLU A 116 -16.11 13.16 10.70
N ASN A 117 -16.38 12.65 9.50
CA ASN A 117 -17.67 12.81 8.81
C ASN A 117 -18.56 11.55 8.80
N VAL A 118 -18.01 10.37 9.13
CA VAL A 118 -18.70 9.08 9.10
C VAL A 118 -18.42 8.30 10.38
N ASP A 119 -19.45 7.71 10.98
CA ASP A 119 -19.30 6.83 12.14
C ASP A 119 -18.75 5.46 11.73
N LEU A 120 -17.43 5.40 11.51
CA LEU A 120 -16.69 4.21 11.10
C LEU A 120 -16.77 3.04 12.10
N VAL A 121 -17.26 3.28 13.33
CA VAL A 121 -17.31 2.28 14.41
C VAL A 121 -18.70 1.69 14.53
N ASN A 122 -19.73 2.53 14.67
CA ASN A 122 -21.08 2.05 14.96
C ASN A 122 -21.93 1.88 13.69
N ASP A 123 -21.56 2.48 12.56
CA ASP A 123 -22.24 2.24 11.29
C ASP A 123 -21.66 1.00 10.58
N GLN A 124 -22.41 -0.10 10.62
CA GLN A 124 -22.07 -1.34 9.91
C GLN A 124 -21.90 -1.15 8.40
N HIS A 125 -22.62 -0.18 7.80
CA HIS A 125 -22.50 0.11 6.38
C HIS A 125 -21.19 0.81 6.05
N ALA A 126 -20.46 1.34 7.04
CA ALA A 126 -19.14 1.93 6.87
C ALA A 126 -17.99 0.93 7.07
N TRP A 127 -18.24 -0.24 7.66
CA TRP A 127 -17.17 -1.23 7.93
C TRP A 127 -16.41 -1.71 6.68
N PRO A 128 -17.04 -1.97 5.51
CA PRO A 128 -16.32 -2.27 4.28
C PRO A 128 -15.33 -1.17 3.90
N LEU A 129 -15.74 0.09 4.04
CA LEU A 129 -14.88 1.25 3.81
C LEU A 129 -13.73 1.31 4.83
N CYS A 130 -13.97 1.02 6.11
CA CYS A 130 -12.90 0.89 7.12
C CYS A 130 -11.86 -0.17 6.72
N VAL A 131 -12.30 -1.33 6.26
CA VAL A 131 -11.42 -2.42 5.80
C VAL A 131 -10.56 -1.95 4.63
N LEU A 132 -11.15 -1.23 3.66
CA LEU A 132 -10.39 -0.67 2.54
C LEU A 132 -9.34 0.35 2.99
N LEU A 133 -9.70 1.29 3.88
CA LEU A 133 -8.75 2.31 4.37
C LEU A 133 -7.58 1.67 5.11
N LEU A 134 -7.86 0.77 6.05
CA LEU A 134 -6.84 0.09 6.83
C LEU A 134 -5.93 -0.75 5.93
N SER A 135 -6.50 -1.56 5.04
CA SER A 135 -5.71 -2.39 4.13
C SER A 135 -4.87 -1.56 3.15
N SER A 136 -5.39 -0.43 2.65
CA SER A 136 -4.64 0.47 1.76
C SER A 136 -3.50 1.19 2.49
N LEU A 137 -3.72 1.62 3.74
CA LEU A 137 -2.68 2.21 4.59
C LEU A 137 -1.60 1.18 4.92
N THR A 138 -1.99 -0.05 5.28
CA THR A 138 -1.02 -1.13 5.54
C THR A 138 -0.21 -1.46 4.30
N TYR A 139 -0.84 -1.62 3.14
CA TYR A 139 -0.14 -1.88 1.87
C TYR A 139 0.90 -0.79 1.57
N THR A 140 0.47 0.47 1.54
CA THR A 140 1.37 1.57 1.19
C THR A 140 2.48 1.77 2.23
N ALA A 141 2.22 1.55 3.52
CA ALA A 141 3.25 1.58 4.55
C ALA A 141 4.28 0.46 4.39
N PHE A 142 3.83 -0.78 4.18
CA PHE A 142 4.71 -1.93 3.97
C PHE A 142 5.56 -1.77 2.71
N SER A 143 4.99 -1.24 1.64
CA SER A 143 5.73 -0.96 0.41
C SER A 143 6.79 0.14 0.61
N VAL A 144 6.47 1.23 1.32
CA VAL A 144 7.47 2.25 1.70
C VAL A 144 8.61 1.61 2.53
N ILE A 145 8.28 0.79 3.51
CA ILE A 145 9.28 0.10 4.36
C ILE A 145 10.16 -0.82 3.50
N ALA A 146 9.58 -1.60 2.59
CA ALA A 146 10.31 -2.50 1.70
C ALA A 146 11.28 -1.76 0.79
N HIS A 147 10.78 -0.76 0.06
CA HIS A 147 11.62 0.00 -0.85
C HIS A 147 12.62 0.90 -0.12
N LEU A 148 12.35 1.34 1.11
CA LEU A 148 13.29 2.19 1.86
C LEU A 148 14.37 1.37 2.58
N PHE A 149 14.03 0.21 3.14
CA PHE A 149 14.93 -0.55 4.02
C PHE A 149 15.40 -1.89 3.43
N GLY A 150 14.78 -2.38 2.36
CA GLY A 150 15.12 -3.65 1.72
C GLY A 150 16.56 -3.73 1.23
N SER A 151 17.18 -2.62 0.82
CA SER A 151 18.57 -2.61 0.33
C SER A 151 19.63 -2.78 1.42
N LYS A 152 19.24 -2.89 2.70
CA LYS A 152 20.21 -2.93 3.81
C LYS A 152 21.08 -4.17 3.82
N SER A 153 20.48 -5.31 3.53
CA SER A 153 21.11 -6.62 3.49
C SER A 153 20.18 -7.59 2.77
N GLU A 154 20.69 -8.73 2.33
CA GLU A 154 19.86 -9.80 1.76
C GLU A 154 18.71 -10.19 2.70
N PHE A 155 18.99 -10.32 4.01
CA PHE A 155 17.96 -10.58 5.02
C PHE A 155 16.85 -9.52 5.01
N SER A 156 17.24 -8.25 5.04
CA SER A 156 16.29 -7.12 5.09
C SER A 156 15.44 -7.10 3.81
N HIS A 157 16.06 -7.36 2.66
CA HIS A 157 15.37 -7.48 1.39
C HIS A 157 14.25 -8.52 1.47
N PHE A 158 14.57 -9.77 1.82
CA PHE A 158 13.56 -10.83 1.87
C PHE A 158 12.46 -10.55 2.90
N VAL A 159 12.80 -10.08 4.10
CA VAL A 159 11.81 -9.82 5.15
C VAL A 159 10.86 -8.70 4.75
N PHE A 160 11.37 -7.57 4.26
CA PHE A 160 10.51 -6.43 3.97
C PHE A 160 9.73 -6.60 2.67
N TYR A 161 10.29 -7.21 1.62
CA TYR A 161 9.50 -7.53 0.42
C TYR A 161 8.44 -8.61 0.69
N TYR A 162 8.69 -9.57 1.60
CA TYR A 162 7.62 -10.48 2.03
C TYR A 162 6.48 -9.74 2.73
N MET A 163 6.82 -8.77 3.59
CA MET A 163 5.84 -7.90 4.24
C MET A 163 5.04 -7.07 3.21
N ASP A 164 5.70 -6.55 2.17
CA ASP A 164 5.03 -5.86 1.06
C ASP A 164 4.02 -6.77 0.33
N TYR A 165 4.39 -8.02 0.03
CA TYR A 165 3.45 -8.99 -0.54
C TYR A 165 2.23 -9.28 0.35
N VAL A 166 2.42 -9.32 1.67
CA VAL A 166 1.29 -9.41 2.61
C VAL A 166 0.40 -8.17 2.52
N GLY A 167 0.99 -6.98 2.42
CA GLY A 167 0.27 -5.73 2.22
C GLY A 167 -0.58 -5.75 0.94
N VAL A 168 0.00 -6.17 -0.19
CA VAL A 168 -0.72 -6.34 -1.46
C VAL A 168 -1.91 -7.29 -1.31
N ALA A 169 -1.72 -8.43 -0.66
CA ALA A 169 -2.80 -9.41 -0.46
C ALA A 169 -3.94 -8.84 0.40
N GLN A 170 -3.62 -8.12 1.48
CA GLN A 170 -4.64 -7.47 2.32
C GLN A 170 -5.41 -6.39 1.56
N TYR A 171 -4.72 -5.54 0.78
CA TYR A 171 -5.36 -4.53 -0.06
C TYR A 171 -6.28 -5.17 -1.11
N GLN A 172 -5.83 -6.25 -1.75
CA GLN A 172 -6.64 -6.97 -2.75
C GLN A 172 -7.96 -7.48 -2.14
N TYR A 173 -7.90 -8.03 -0.93
CA TYR A 173 -9.08 -8.46 -0.19
C TYR A 173 -9.99 -7.28 0.20
N GLY A 174 -9.42 -6.21 0.78
CA GLY A 174 -10.20 -5.04 1.18
C GLY A 174 -10.88 -4.34 0.00
N SER A 175 -10.18 -4.24 -1.13
CA SER A 175 -10.76 -3.75 -2.39
C SER A 175 -11.92 -4.62 -2.87
N ALA A 176 -11.76 -5.96 -2.85
CA ALA A 176 -12.84 -6.86 -3.24
C ALA A 176 -14.08 -6.71 -2.35
N VAL A 177 -13.91 -6.55 -1.03
CA VAL A 177 -15.01 -6.34 -0.07
C VAL A 177 -15.81 -5.08 -0.40
N VAL A 178 -15.15 -3.95 -0.67
CA VAL A 178 -15.83 -2.69 -1.03
C VAL A 178 -16.55 -2.78 -2.36
N HIS A 179 -15.92 -3.39 -3.39
CA HIS A 179 -16.56 -3.56 -4.69
C HIS A 179 -17.78 -4.46 -4.60
N PHE A 180 -17.68 -5.56 -3.85
CA PHE A 180 -18.81 -6.45 -3.60
C PHE A 180 -19.94 -5.74 -2.86
N TYR A 181 -19.62 -4.92 -1.86
CA TYR A 181 -20.63 -4.34 -0.99
C TYR A 181 -21.31 -3.09 -1.59
N TYR A 182 -20.55 -2.15 -2.15
CA TYR A 182 -21.10 -0.87 -2.63
C TYR A 182 -21.33 -0.81 -4.14
N ALA A 183 -20.64 -1.64 -4.93
CA ALA A 183 -20.60 -1.50 -6.39
C ALA A 183 -21.21 -2.67 -7.16
N ILE A 184 -21.62 -3.75 -6.49
CA ILE A 184 -22.26 -4.88 -7.16
C ILE A 184 -23.63 -4.45 -7.71
N ASP A 185 -23.89 -4.77 -8.97
CA ASP A 185 -25.21 -4.53 -9.54
C ASP A 185 -26.22 -5.60 -9.08
N ALA A 186 -27.51 -5.26 -9.12
CA ALA A 186 -28.58 -6.15 -8.66
C ALA A 186 -28.64 -7.48 -9.42
N GLY A 187 -28.23 -7.49 -10.70
CA GLY A 187 -28.17 -8.70 -11.51
C GLY A 187 -27.08 -9.64 -11.00
N MET A 188 -25.85 -9.14 -10.86
CA MET A 188 -24.73 -9.92 -10.31
C MET A 188 -24.99 -10.40 -8.88
N HIS A 189 -25.56 -9.54 -8.02
CA HIS A 189 -25.99 -9.94 -6.68
C HIS A 189 -27.04 -11.06 -6.75
N GLY A 190 -28.01 -10.95 -7.66
CA GLY A 190 -29.02 -11.97 -7.90
C GLY A 190 -28.43 -13.31 -8.34
N TYR A 191 -27.46 -13.31 -9.27
CA TYR A 191 -26.76 -14.53 -9.69
C TYR A 191 -26.02 -15.20 -8.53
N LEU A 192 -25.25 -14.42 -7.75
CA LEU A 192 -24.52 -14.97 -6.60
C LEU A 192 -25.45 -15.51 -5.52
N HIS A 193 -26.54 -14.79 -5.23
CA HIS A 193 -27.55 -15.23 -4.29
C HIS A 193 -28.27 -16.50 -4.79
N ALA A 194 -28.58 -16.59 -6.09
CA ALA A 194 -29.16 -17.78 -6.69
C ALA A 194 -28.19 -18.98 -6.61
N SER A 195 -26.91 -18.79 -6.92
CA SER A 195 -25.89 -19.84 -6.76
C SER A 195 -25.75 -20.30 -5.32
N TYR A 196 -25.80 -19.37 -4.36
CA TYR A 196 -25.78 -19.71 -2.93
C TYR A 196 -27.02 -20.50 -2.51
N LEU A 197 -28.22 -20.04 -2.87
CA LEU A 197 -29.47 -20.74 -2.56
C LEU A 197 -29.55 -22.10 -3.25
N ASP A 198 -29.04 -22.21 -4.47
CA ASP A 198 -28.94 -23.47 -5.19
C ASP A 198 -28.04 -24.47 -4.46
N TYR A 199 -26.84 -24.02 -4.05
CA TYR A 199 -25.93 -24.82 -3.23
C TYR A 199 -26.58 -25.27 -1.93
N VAL A 200 -27.22 -24.38 -1.18
CA VAL A 200 -27.88 -24.70 0.09
C VAL A 200 -29.06 -25.66 -0.12
N GLY A 201 -29.93 -25.37 -1.09
CA GLY A 201 -31.15 -26.12 -1.36
C GLY A 201 -30.89 -27.51 -1.94
N ARG A 202 -29.83 -27.67 -2.74
CA ARG A 202 -29.42 -28.97 -3.30
C ARG A 202 -28.23 -29.60 -2.58
N ARG A 203 -27.86 -29.09 -1.39
CA ARG A 203 -26.69 -29.57 -0.64
C ARG A 203 -26.69 -31.09 -0.46
N GLU A 204 -27.83 -31.68 -0.12
CA GLU A 204 -27.95 -33.12 0.07
C GLU A 204 -27.76 -33.90 -1.24
N VAL A 205 -28.28 -33.36 -2.35
CA VAL A 205 -28.11 -33.92 -3.69
C VAL A 205 -26.64 -33.82 -4.13
N TYR A 206 -26.00 -32.66 -3.94
CA TYR A 206 -24.57 -32.49 -4.22
C TYR A 206 -23.69 -33.40 -3.36
N ALA A 207 -24.02 -33.56 -2.09
CA ALA A 207 -23.33 -34.50 -1.19
C ALA A 207 -23.56 -35.97 -1.58
N SER A 208 -24.68 -36.29 -2.25
CA SER A 208 -24.96 -37.64 -2.76
C SER A 208 -24.29 -37.92 -4.11
N LEU A 209 -24.15 -36.90 -4.97
CA LEU A 209 -23.55 -36.99 -6.31
C LEU A 209 -22.02 -36.95 -6.25
N HIS A 210 -21.47 -36.07 -5.42
CA HIS A 210 -20.05 -35.98 -5.14
C HIS A 210 -19.84 -36.69 -3.81
N GLY A 211 -19.38 -37.94 -3.86
CA GLY A 211 -19.17 -38.75 -2.67
C GLY A 211 -18.38 -37.99 -1.59
N SER A 212 -18.53 -38.37 -0.33
CA SER A 212 -18.07 -37.63 0.86
C SER A 212 -16.58 -37.19 0.88
N GLY A 213 -15.74 -37.69 -0.03
CA GLY A 213 -14.33 -37.35 -0.16
C GLY A 213 -13.95 -36.35 -1.28
N GLU A 214 -14.82 -36.04 -2.26
CA GLU A 214 -14.41 -35.18 -3.39
C GLU A 214 -14.27 -33.71 -3.01
N SER A 215 -15.22 -33.18 -2.22
CA SER A 215 -15.07 -31.83 -1.65
C SER A 215 -13.87 -31.74 -0.71
N ALA A 216 -13.58 -32.82 0.05
CA ALA A 216 -12.39 -32.92 0.86
C ALA A 216 -11.11 -32.89 0.01
N PHE A 217 -11.10 -33.50 -1.19
CA PHE A 217 -9.97 -33.42 -2.11
C PHE A 217 -9.69 -31.99 -2.59
N PHE A 218 -10.71 -31.22 -2.98
CA PHE A 218 -10.52 -29.83 -3.40
C PHE A 218 -10.07 -28.92 -2.24
N VAL A 219 -10.64 -29.12 -1.04
CA VAL A 219 -10.21 -28.41 0.17
C VAL A 219 -8.78 -28.80 0.56
N GLN A 220 -8.41 -30.07 0.44
CA GLN A 220 -7.04 -30.55 0.66
C GLN A 220 -6.07 -30.02 -0.39
N LEU A 221 -6.48 -29.86 -1.65
CA LEU A 221 -5.66 -29.27 -2.70
C LEU A 221 -5.41 -27.78 -2.42
N TYR A 222 -6.43 -27.03 -2.01
CA TYR A 222 -6.29 -25.64 -1.59
C TYR A 222 -5.40 -25.51 -0.35
N ALA A 223 -5.66 -26.30 0.70
CA ALA A 223 -4.84 -26.32 1.91
C ALA A 223 -3.39 -26.75 1.60
N GLY A 224 -3.19 -27.72 0.71
CA GLY A 224 -1.89 -28.15 0.23
C GLY A 224 -1.16 -27.04 -0.52
N THR A 225 -1.87 -26.24 -1.32
CA THR A 225 -1.31 -25.07 -2.00
C THR A 225 -0.88 -24.00 -0.99
N VAL A 226 -1.72 -23.70 0.00
CA VAL A 226 -1.39 -22.74 1.09
C VAL A 226 -0.18 -23.24 1.90
N MET A 227 -0.17 -24.53 2.28
CA MET A 227 0.95 -25.15 2.97
C MET A 227 2.23 -25.12 2.11
N ALA A 228 2.14 -25.36 0.81
CA ALA A 228 3.27 -25.25 -0.10
C ALA A 228 3.81 -23.82 -0.16
N CYS A 229 2.94 -22.79 -0.17
CA CYS A 229 3.35 -21.40 -0.09
C CYS A 229 4.07 -21.09 1.24
N VAL A 230 3.51 -21.54 2.38
CA VAL A 230 4.13 -21.34 3.71
C VAL A 230 5.47 -22.07 3.81
N VAL A 231 5.54 -23.32 3.36
CA VAL A 231 6.78 -24.12 3.34
C VAL A 231 7.81 -23.49 2.41
N THR A 232 7.40 -22.97 1.25
CA THR A 232 8.30 -22.24 0.34
C THR A 232 8.85 -20.99 1.04
N GLY A 233 7.99 -20.22 1.71
CA GLY A 233 8.43 -19.08 2.52
C GLY A 233 9.41 -19.49 3.63
N ALA A 234 9.14 -20.57 4.35
CA ALA A 234 10.00 -21.10 5.41
C ALA A 234 11.35 -21.62 4.89
N ILE A 235 11.35 -22.30 3.74
CA ILE A 235 12.57 -22.76 3.06
C ILE A 235 13.39 -21.57 2.60
N VAL A 236 12.76 -20.55 2.00
CA VAL A 236 13.43 -19.31 1.62
C VAL A 236 14.06 -18.66 2.84
N LEU A 237 13.33 -18.50 3.94
CA LEU A 237 13.85 -17.97 5.20
C LEU A 237 15.03 -18.78 5.76
N THR A 238 14.95 -20.11 5.69
CA THR A 238 15.99 -21.00 6.21
C THR A 238 17.24 -20.98 5.32
N LYS A 239 17.07 -20.99 3.99
CA LYS A 239 18.19 -20.80 3.05
C LYS A 239 18.84 -19.45 3.23
N VAL A 240 18.05 -18.39 3.39
CA VAL A 240 18.57 -17.04 3.67
C VAL A 240 19.38 -17.05 4.96
N ASN A 241 18.86 -17.62 6.05
CA ASN A 241 19.61 -17.77 7.30
C ASN A 241 20.91 -18.56 7.11
N HIS A 242 20.87 -19.67 6.39
CA HIS A 242 22.06 -20.51 6.18
C HIS A 242 23.13 -19.81 5.33
N THR A 243 22.74 -19.10 4.27
CA THR A 243 23.65 -18.29 3.43
C THR A 243 24.28 -17.17 4.24
N LEU A 244 23.49 -16.49 5.08
CA LEU A 244 23.97 -15.41 5.96
C LEU A 244 24.92 -15.92 7.05
N VAL A 245 24.67 -17.11 7.61
CA VAL A 245 25.57 -17.76 8.58
C VAL A 245 26.88 -18.18 7.91
N LYS A 246 26.82 -18.74 6.69
CA LYS A 246 28.01 -19.18 5.95
C LYS A 246 28.93 -18.01 5.58
N HIS A 247 28.38 -16.84 5.26
CA HIS A 247 29.15 -15.62 5.03
C HIS A 247 29.71 -14.96 6.30
N LYS A 248 29.26 -15.34 7.50
CA LYS A 248 29.83 -14.86 8.77
C LYS A 248 30.97 -15.74 9.30
N CYS A 249 31.09 -16.98 8.81
CA CYS A 249 32.10 -17.96 9.25
C CYS A 249 33.26 -18.14 8.26
N ALA A 250 33.25 -17.43 7.13
CA ALA A 250 34.33 -17.34 6.16
C ALA A 250 34.98 -15.96 6.25
#